data_AF-A0A8K0G226-F1
#
_entry.id   AF-A0A8K0G226-F1
#
_cell.length_a   1.000
_cell.length_b   1.000
_cell.length_c   1.000
_cell.angle_alpha   90.00
_cell.angle_beta   90.00
_cell.angle_gamma   90.00
#
_symmetry.space_group_name_H-M   'P 1'
#
loop_
_entity.id
_entity.type
_entity.pdbx_description
1 polymer ?
#
loop_
_entity_poly.entity_id
_entity_poly.type
_entity_poly.pdbx_seq_one_letter_code
_entity_poly.pdbx_strand_id
1 'polypeptide(L)'
;MALVQALRPRSLISPIVLSVGVQLHRDLSSRLLVDELYRLGLCVSYDEVKKYLQSGIINRSQNFDVSPGHFCQWIGNNVDHNIATTDGHNIFHGMGIIMYKSGPLGEKPNILSEKKVLRWKNWPKAADISAEGIIEIRFFQSL
;
A
#
# COMPACT_ATOMS: atom_id res chain seq x y z
N MET A 1 -18.38 8.00 -18.27
CA MET A 1 -17.62 8.73 -17.22
C MET A 1 -16.54 9.65 -17.78
N ALA A 2 -15.87 9.34 -18.90
CA ALA A 2 -14.91 10.25 -19.54
C ALA A 2 -15.52 11.57 -20.04
N LEU A 3 -16.73 11.55 -20.61
CA LEU A 3 -17.43 12.75 -21.08
C LEU A 3 -17.69 13.77 -19.96
N VAL A 4 -18.11 13.31 -18.78
CA VAL A 4 -18.36 14.20 -17.62
C VAL A 4 -17.06 14.83 -17.11
N GLN A 5 -15.94 14.09 -17.15
CA GLN A 5 -14.62 14.64 -16.83
C GLN A 5 -14.17 15.69 -17.84
N ALA A 6 -14.43 15.46 -19.13
CA ALA A 6 -14.11 16.41 -20.19
C ALA A 6 -14.94 17.70 -20.09
N LEU A 7 -16.24 17.57 -19.76
CA LEU A 7 -17.16 18.71 -19.64
C LEU A 7 -17.00 19.47 -18.32
N ARG A 8 -16.61 18.77 -17.24
CA ARG A 8 -16.39 19.36 -15.91
C ARG A 8 -15.16 18.72 -15.27
N PRO A 9 -13.95 19.19 -15.64
CA PRO A 9 -12.72 18.69 -15.05
C PRO A 9 -12.78 18.78 -13.53
N ARG A 10 -12.33 17.72 -12.85
CA ARG A 10 -12.25 17.65 -11.37
C ARG A 10 -13.59 17.59 -10.63
N SER A 11 -14.72 17.50 -11.33
CA SER A 11 -16.06 17.38 -10.69
C SER A 11 -16.34 16.01 -10.07
N LEU A 12 -15.62 14.98 -10.52
CA LEU A 12 -15.76 13.60 -10.05
C LEU A 12 -14.37 12.95 -10.03
N ILE A 13 -14.11 12.08 -9.06
CA ILE A 13 -12.93 11.22 -9.10
C ILE A 13 -13.38 9.92 -9.77
N SER A 14 -13.12 9.79 -11.07
CA SER A 14 -13.40 8.56 -11.81
C SER A 14 -12.24 7.56 -11.66
N PRO A 15 -12.48 6.24 -11.77
CA PRO A 15 -11.42 5.25 -11.72
C PRO A 15 -10.31 5.49 -12.77
N ILE A 16 -10.67 6.04 -13.94
CA ILE A 16 -9.71 6.32 -15.02
C ILE A 16 -8.77 7.46 -14.65
N VAL A 17 -9.29 8.61 -14.19
CA VAL A 17 -8.42 9.74 -13.81
C VAL A 17 -7.57 9.44 -12.58
N LEU A 18 -8.08 8.58 -11.69
CA LEU A 18 -7.34 8.06 -10.54
C LEU A 18 -6.21 7.12 -11.00
N SER A 19 -6.50 6.17 -11.90
CA SER A 19 -5.51 5.21 -12.37
C SER A 19 -4.39 5.87 -13.17
N VAL A 20 -4.70 6.92 -13.95
CA VAL A 20 -3.69 7.73 -14.64
C VAL A 20 -2.74 8.38 -13.64
N GLY A 21 -3.27 9.05 -12.60
CA GLY A 21 -2.42 9.68 -11.57
C GLY A 21 -1.57 8.66 -10.79
N VAL A 22 -2.13 7.50 -10.48
CA VAL A 22 -1.42 6.41 -9.78
C VAL A 22 -0.30 5.82 -10.65
N GLN A 23 -0.55 5.56 -11.94
CA GLN A 23 0.46 5.02 -12.85
C GLN A 23 1.60 6.00 -13.06
N LEU A 24 1.30 7.28 -13.32
CA LEU A 24 2.32 8.32 -13.45
C LEU A 24 3.22 8.42 -12.23
N HIS A 25 2.64 8.34 -11.02
CA HIS A 25 3.44 8.35 -9.80
C HIS A 25 4.30 7.09 -9.65
N ARG A 26 3.77 5.91 -9.99
CA ARG A 26 4.53 4.65 -9.92
C ARG A 26 5.70 4.60 -10.90
N ASP A 27 5.48 5.05 -12.13
CA ASP A 27 6.45 4.90 -13.21
C ASP A 27 7.54 5.98 -13.14
N LEU A 28 7.18 7.20 -12.72
CA LEU A 28 8.07 8.37 -12.82
C LEU A 28 8.44 8.96 -11.46
N SER A 29 7.77 8.56 -10.37
CA SER A 29 7.96 9.12 -9.02
C SER A 29 7.91 10.65 -8.94
N SER A 30 7.32 11.32 -9.94
CA SER A 30 7.38 12.78 -10.11
C SER A 30 6.09 13.44 -9.65
N ARG A 31 6.17 14.15 -8.52
CA ARG A 31 5.08 15.01 -8.03
C ARG A 31 4.76 16.14 -9.00
N LEU A 32 5.80 16.78 -9.56
CA LEU A 32 5.65 17.91 -10.48
C LEU A 32 4.76 17.55 -11.67
N LEU A 33 5.03 16.40 -12.29
CA LEU A 33 4.26 15.95 -13.45
C LEU A 33 2.80 15.66 -13.11
N VAL A 34 2.53 15.03 -11.96
CA VAL A 34 1.17 14.78 -11.49
C VAL A 34 0.44 16.11 -11.22
N ASP A 35 1.10 17.09 -10.62
CA ASP A 35 0.52 18.40 -10.33
C ASP A 35 0.26 19.24 -11.60
N GLU A 36 1.11 19.12 -12.64
CA GLU A 36 0.86 19.72 -13.97
C GLU A 36 -0.35 19.08 -14.65
N LEU A 37 -0.41 17.75 -14.71
CA LEU A 37 -1.50 17.03 -15.36
C LEU A 37 -2.84 17.17 -14.60
N TYR A 38 -2.78 17.30 -13.28
CA TYR A 38 -3.95 17.65 -12.46
C TYR A 38 -4.48 19.06 -12.77
N ARG A 39 -3.59 20.05 -12.96
CA ARG A 39 -3.98 21.40 -13.38
C ARG A 39 -4.67 21.37 -14.74
N LEU A 40 -4.21 20.53 -15.66
CA LEU A 40 -4.86 20.30 -16.96
C LEU A 40 -6.15 19.45 -16.87
N GLY A 41 -6.48 18.90 -15.70
CA GLY A 41 -7.67 18.08 -15.49
C GLY A 41 -7.57 16.65 -16.03
N LEU A 42 -6.35 16.19 -16.33
CA LEU A 42 -6.07 14.87 -16.92
C LEU A 42 -5.93 13.75 -15.89
N CYS A 43 -5.64 14.09 -14.63
CA CYS A 43 -5.57 13.13 -13.53
C CYS A 43 -6.09 13.74 -12.21
N VAL A 44 -6.05 12.95 -11.13
CA VAL A 44 -6.33 13.42 -9.77
C VAL A 44 -5.12 14.15 -9.17
N SER A 45 -5.33 14.86 -8.06
CA SER A 45 -4.24 15.55 -7.35
C SER A 45 -3.25 14.56 -6.76
N TYR A 46 -2.00 15.00 -6.56
CA TYR A 46 -0.97 14.16 -5.96
C TYR A 46 -1.35 13.65 -4.56
N ASP A 47 -2.05 14.47 -3.77
CA ASP A 47 -2.54 14.05 -2.46
C ASP A 47 -3.58 12.94 -2.55
N GLU A 48 -4.43 12.94 -3.58
CA GLU A 48 -5.38 11.87 -3.81
C GLU A 48 -4.70 10.57 -4.26
N VAL A 49 -3.65 10.67 -5.09
CA VAL A 49 -2.81 9.52 -5.45
C VAL A 49 -2.20 8.87 -4.20
N LYS A 50 -1.56 9.67 -3.34
CA LYS A 50 -0.97 9.13 -2.10
C LYS A 50 -2.02 8.55 -1.17
N LYS A 51 -3.18 9.21 -1.03
CA LYS A 51 -4.29 8.73 -0.20
C LYS A 51 -4.76 7.35 -0.68
N TYR A 52 -4.91 7.17 -1.98
CA TYR A 52 -5.29 5.89 -2.57
C TYR A 52 -4.25 4.80 -2.29
N LEU A 53 -2.96 5.09 -2.48
CA LEU A 53 -1.89 4.13 -2.25
C LEU A 53 -1.80 3.72 -0.77
N GLN A 54 -1.90 4.68 0.15
CA GLN A 54 -1.94 4.40 1.59
C GLN A 54 -3.18 3.62 2.01
N SER A 55 -4.34 3.91 1.39
CA SER A 55 -5.56 3.12 1.61
C SER A 55 -5.32 1.64 1.31
N GLY A 56 -4.57 1.33 0.24
CA GLY A 56 -4.23 -0.04 -0.14
C GLY A 56 -3.28 -0.75 0.83
N ILE A 57 -2.46 -0.01 1.58
CA ILE A 57 -1.52 -0.58 2.56
C ILE A 57 -2.26 -0.95 3.85
N ILE A 58 -3.08 -0.05 4.39
CA ILE A 58 -3.71 -0.22 5.71
C ILE A 58 -4.88 -1.21 5.67
N ASN A 59 -5.65 -1.26 4.56
CA ASN A 59 -6.74 -2.24 4.42
C ASN A 59 -6.25 -3.70 4.33
N ARG A 60 -4.94 -3.95 4.39
CA ARG A 60 -4.34 -5.29 4.39
C ARG A 60 -4.08 -5.83 5.79
N SER A 61 -4.70 -5.31 6.85
CA SER A 61 -4.76 -6.08 8.11
C SER A 61 -5.50 -7.39 7.83
N GLN A 62 -4.71 -8.42 7.56
CA GLN A 62 -5.17 -9.76 7.31
C GLN A 62 -5.30 -10.39 8.70
N ASN A 63 -6.53 -10.75 9.07
CA ASN A 63 -6.70 -11.80 10.04
C ASN A 63 -6.18 -13.05 9.35
N PHE A 64 -4.95 -13.45 9.70
CA PHE A 64 -4.34 -14.64 9.14
C PHE A 64 -5.03 -15.84 9.76
N ASP A 65 -5.87 -16.52 8.98
CA ASP A 65 -6.43 -17.79 9.41
C ASP A 65 -5.33 -18.85 9.34
N VAL A 66 -4.89 -19.36 10.49
CA VAL A 66 -3.97 -20.49 10.58
C VAL A 66 -4.80 -21.77 10.64
N SER A 67 -5.37 -22.14 9.49
CA SER A 67 -6.19 -23.32 9.35
C SER A 67 -5.34 -24.59 9.59
N PRO A 68 -5.86 -25.66 10.22
CA PRO A 68 -5.13 -26.91 10.40
C PRO A 68 -4.58 -27.46 9.07
N GLY A 69 -3.39 -28.07 9.10
CA GLY A 69 -2.73 -28.62 7.90
C GLY A 69 -2.00 -27.59 7.03
N HIS A 70 -1.97 -26.32 7.43
CA HIS A 70 -1.18 -25.29 6.78
C HIS A 70 0.12 -25.01 7.55
N PHE A 71 1.20 -24.78 6.82
CA PHE A 71 2.46 -24.30 7.40
C PHE A 71 2.57 -22.79 7.17
N CYS A 72 2.81 -22.03 8.24
CA CYS A 72 2.95 -20.58 8.21
C CYS A 72 4.35 -20.20 8.73
N GLN A 73 5.09 -19.40 7.95
CA GLN A 73 6.41 -18.89 8.32
C GLN A 73 6.48 -17.38 8.11
N TRP A 74 6.94 -16.65 9.11
CA TRP A 74 7.26 -15.23 8.99
C TRP A 74 8.73 -15.06 8.62
N ILE A 75 8.98 -14.25 7.60
CA ILE A 75 10.30 -13.96 7.05
C ILE A 75 10.50 -12.46 7.21
N GLY A 76 11.43 -12.07 8.07
CA GLY A 76 11.89 -10.69 8.19
C GLY A 76 12.94 -10.38 7.13
N ASN A 77 12.84 -9.22 6.50
CA ASN A 77 13.86 -8.67 5.63
C ASN A 77 14.10 -7.20 5.96
N ASN A 78 15.32 -6.71 5.80
CA ASN A 78 15.63 -5.30 6.01
C ASN A 78 15.13 -4.45 4.83
N VAL A 79 14.69 -3.24 5.14
CA VAL A 79 14.35 -2.17 4.21
C VAL A 79 15.28 -1.01 4.50
N ASP A 80 16.46 -1.08 3.91
CA ASP A 80 17.49 -0.05 4.05
C ASP A 80 17.39 0.93 2.89
N HIS A 81 16.97 2.16 3.17
CA HIS A 81 17.09 3.25 2.21
C HIS A 81 18.41 3.98 2.48
N ASN A 82 19.47 3.49 1.84
CA ASN A 82 20.75 4.17 1.77
C ASN A 82 20.66 5.28 0.72
N ILE A 83 20.14 6.43 1.12
CA ILE A 83 20.17 7.65 0.32
C ILE A 83 21.62 8.13 0.28
N ALA A 84 22.43 7.55 -0.62
CA ALA A 84 23.74 8.04 -1.06
C ALA A 84 24.64 8.70 0.03
N THR A 85 24.74 8.11 1.22
CA THR A 85 25.67 8.55 2.26
C THR A 85 26.68 7.44 2.53
N THR A 86 27.96 7.72 2.28
CA THR A 86 29.08 6.81 2.59
C THR A 86 29.40 6.75 4.08
N ASP A 87 28.87 7.70 4.86
CA ASP A 87 29.10 7.83 6.31
C ASP A 87 27.95 7.25 7.16
N GLY A 88 26.89 6.74 6.54
CA GLY A 88 25.75 6.13 7.23
C GLY A 88 24.85 7.10 8.00
N HIS A 89 25.01 8.42 7.86
CA HIS A 89 24.12 9.39 8.51
C HIS A 89 22.85 9.62 7.68
N ASN A 90 21.73 9.92 8.37
CA ASN A 90 20.41 10.17 7.78
C ASN A 90 19.87 9.05 6.87
N ILE A 91 20.29 7.80 7.10
CA ILE A 91 19.73 6.63 6.43
C ILE A 91 18.44 6.18 7.14
N PHE A 92 17.48 5.69 6.38
CA PHE A 92 16.31 5.00 6.95
C PHE A 92 16.61 3.51 7.02
N HIS A 93 16.49 2.95 8.23
CA HIS A 93 16.54 1.52 8.49
C HIS A 93 15.15 1.05 8.92
N GLY A 94 14.54 0.23 8.08
CA GLY A 94 13.27 -0.45 8.37
C GLY A 94 13.41 -1.96 8.28
N MET A 95 12.41 -2.69 8.77
CA MET A 95 12.28 -4.12 8.56
C MET A 95 10.88 -4.42 8.02
N GLY A 96 10.80 -5.13 6.91
CA GLY A 96 9.57 -5.68 6.37
C GLY A 96 9.42 -7.15 6.78
N ILE A 97 8.24 -7.54 7.26
CA ILE A 97 7.94 -8.94 7.58
C ILE A 97 6.92 -9.46 6.56
N ILE A 98 7.23 -10.59 5.94
CA ILE A 98 6.35 -11.31 5.01
C ILE A 98 5.93 -12.61 5.67
N MET A 99 4.64 -12.95 5.62
CA MET A 99 4.15 -14.27 6.04
C MET A 99 3.96 -15.15 4.80
N TYR A 100 4.62 -16.30 4.78
CA TYR A 100 4.42 -17.37 3.83
C TYR A 100 3.48 -18.43 4.43
N LYS A 101 2.39 -18.75 3.71
CA LYS A 101 1.45 -19.82 4.07
C LYS A 101 1.41 -20.86 2.95
N SER A 102 1.73 -22.11 3.25
CA SER A 102 1.50 -23.24 2.34
C SER A 102 0.23 -23.99 2.75
N GLY A 103 -0.58 -24.36 1.75
CA GLY A 103 -1.69 -25.29 1.93
C GLY A 103 -1.28 -26.76 1.72
N PRO A 104 -2.17 -27.70 2.05
CA PRO A 104 -2.05 -29.10 1.64
C PRO A 104 -1.84 -29.23 0.13
N LEU A 105 -1.10 -30.27 -0.29
CA LEU A 105 -0.92 -30.57 -1.72
C LEU A 105 -2.29 -30.69 -2.41
N GLY A 106 -2.49 -29.88 -3.45
CA GLY A 106 -3.71 -29.90 -4.29
C GLY A 106 -4.80 -28.92 -3.87
N GLU A 107 -4.67 -28.22 -2.74
CA GLU A 107 -5.59 -27.13 -2.40
C GLU A 107 -5.23 -25.89 -3.21
N LYS A 108 -6.22 -25.28 -3.90
CA LYS A 108 -6.01 -23.99 -4.56
C LYS A 108 -5.67 -22.98 -3.46
N PRO A 109 -4.73 -22.04 -3.70
CA PRO A 109 -4.48 -20.99 -2.74
C PRO A 109 -5.82 -20.32 -2.42
N ASN A 110 -6.19 -20.31 -1.15
CA ASN A 110 -7.29 -19.48 -0.66
C ASN A 110 -6.88 -18.03 -0.93
N ILE A 111 -7.21 -17.55 -2.14
CA ILE A 111 -7.18 -16.13 -2.46
C ILE A 111 -8.16 -15.55 -1.46
N LEU A 112 -7.63 -14.95 -0.40
CA LEU A 112 -8.40 -14.24 0.61
C LEU A 112 -9.43 -13.42 -0.16
N SER A 113 -10.70 -13.60 0.19
CA SER A 113 -11.81 -12.92 -0.48
C SER A 113 -11.44 -11.46 -0.71
N GLU A 114 -11.64 -10.96 -1.93
CA GLU A 114 -11.23 -9.60 -2.31
C GLU A 114 -11.74 -8.61 -1.26
N LYS A 115 -10.89 -8.24 -0.30
CA LYS A 115 -11.23 -7.22 0.68
C LYS A 115 -11.29 -5.93 -0.11
N LYS A 116 -12.50 -5.39 -0.25
CA LYS A 116 -12.70 -4.09 -0.87
C LYS A 116 -11.88 -3.06 -0.10
N VAL A 117 -10.85 -2.51 -0.74
CA VAL A 117 -10.03 -1.45 -0.16
C VAL A 117 -10.93 -0.27 0.15
N LEU A 118 -11.12 0.03 1.43
CA LEU A 118 -11.88 1.20 1.86
C LEU A 118 -11.02 2.44 1.66
N ARG A 119 -11.51 3.37 0.85
CA ARG A 119 -10.87 4.67 0.66
C ARG A 119 -11.07 5.50 1.92
N TRP A 120 -9.97 6.08 2.43
CA TRP A 120 -10.04 6.99 3.57
C TRP A 120 -10.81 8.27 3.23
N LYS A 121 -11.71 8.70 4.12
CA LYS A 121 -12.39 10.01 4.00
C LYS A 121 -11.41 11.15 4.33
N ASN A 122 -10.68 11.01 5.43
CA ASN A 122 -9.69 11.97 5.92
C ASN A 122 -8.27 11.37 5.86
N TRP A 123 -7.24 12.23 5.84
CA TRP A 123 -5.87 11.75 5.88
C TRP A 123 -5.58 11.09 7.24
N PRO A 124 -5.07 9.84 7.27
CA PRO A 124 -4.73 9.19 8.53
C PRO A 124 -3.54 9.91 9.18
N LYS A 125 -3.57 10.06 10.52
CA LYS A 125 -2.41 10.61 11.24
C LYS A 125 -1.31 9.56 11.26
N ALA A 126 -0.06 10.00 11.36
CA ALA A 126 1.08 9.08 11.49
C ALA A 126 0.89 8.08 12.65
N ALA A 127 0.28 8.53 13.76
CA ALA A 127 -0.07 7.67 14.89
C ALA A 127 -1.07 6.56 14.51
N ASP A 128 -2.08 6.88 13.69
CA ASP A 128 -3.10 5.91 13.25
C ASP A 128 -2.47 4.84 12.36
N ILE A 129 -1.56 5.24 11.46
CA ILE A 129 -0.82 4.32 10.59
C ILE A 129 0.15 3.46 11.41
N SER A 130 0.84 4.06 12.39
CA SER A 130 1.77 3.35 13.26
C SER A 130 1.05 2.32 14.12
N ALA A 131 -0.14 2.62 14.63
CA ALA A 131 -0.90 1.71 15.48
C ALA A 131 -1.26 0.39 14.75
N GLU A 132 -1.61 0.48 13.46
CA GLU A 132 -1.86 -0.68 12.59
C GLU A 132 -0.59 -1.49 12.28
N GLY A 133 0.58 -0.86 12.36
CA GLY A 133 1.88 -1.50 12.10
C GLY A 133 2.53 -2.17 13.31
N ILE A 134 1.94 -2.07 14.51
CA ILE A 134 2.47 -2.71 15.71
C ILE A 134 2.09 -4.19 15.68
N ILE A 135 3.10 -5.05 15.55
CA ILE A 135 2.96 -6.50 15.65
C ILE A 135 3.56 -6.93 17.00
N GLU A 136 2.78 -7.63 17.82
CA GLU A 136 3.29 -8.24 19.05
C GLU A 136 4.24 -9.39 18.69
N ILE A 137 5.53 -9.24 18.99
CA ILE A 137 6.51 -10.30 18.81
C ILE A 137 6.39 -11.27 19.99
N ARG A 138 6.00 -12.51 19.71
CA ARG A 138 5.94 -13.59 20.70
C ARG A 138 7.13 -14.51 20.55
N PHE A 139 7.83 -14.77 21.66
CA PHE A 139 8.92 -15.74 21.72
C PHE A 139 8.35 -17.09 22.14
N PHE A 140 8.60 -18.12 21.34
CA PHE A 140 8.26 -19.50 21.69
C PHE A 140 9.53 -20.22 22.08
N GLN A 141 9.52 -20.86 23.25
CA GLN A 141 10.61 -21.69 23.75
C GLN A 141 10.44 -23.10 23.15
N SER A 142 11.51 -23.70 22.63
CA SER A 142 11.42 -25.12 22.24
C SER A 142 11.31 -25.97 23.50
N LEU A 143 10.37 -26.91 23.49
CA LEU A 143 10.31 -28.00 24.46
C LEU A 143 11.53 -28.91 24.34
#